data_AF-A0AAV4DYF1-F1
#
_entry.id   AF-A0AAV4DYF1-F1
#
_cell.length_a   1.000
_cell.length_b   1.000
_cell.length_c   1.000
_cell.angle_alpha   90.00
_cell.angle_beta   90.00
_cell.angle_gamma   90.00
#
_symmetry.space_group_name_H-M   'P 1'
#
loop_
_entity.id
_entity.type
_entity.pdbx_description
1 polymer ?
#
loop_
_entity_poly.entity_id
_entity_poly.type
_entity_poly.pdbx_seq_one_letter_code
_entity_poly.pdbx_strand_id
1 'polypeptide(L)'
;MLIKGSPCFAVLAQRDIFKDSYFVNYLKYLQYWKEAKYAKFLKYPQCLHMLELLQYEHFRKELVNAQCAKFIDDQQLLNWQHYHRKRNTMLQEQAEKTQASKEVKDVKPSPAATGT
;
A
#
# COMPACT_ATOMS: atom_id res chain seq x y z
N MET A 1 -17.86 -3.68 12.60
CA MET A 1 -16.78 -3.21 13.48
C MET A 1 -15.47 -3.19 12.69
N LEU A 2 -15.23 -2.15 11.89
CA LEU A 2 -13.92 -1.91 11.26
C LEU A 2 -13.64 -0.41 11.27
N ILE A 3 -12.89 -0.02 12.31
CA ILE A 3 -11.90 1.06 12.36
C ILE A 3 -12.36 2.36 11.71
N LYS A 4 -13.00 3.23 12.52
CA LYS A 4 -13.07 4.66 12.25
C LYS A 4 -11.66 5.16 11.95
N GLY A 5 -11.46 5.68 10.74
CA GLY A 5 -10.22 6.27 10.26
C GLY A 5 -9.70 7.25 11.29
N SER A 6 -8.64 6.83 11.98
CA SER A 6 -7.93 7.67 12.92
C SER A 6 -7.12 8.68 12.10
N PRO A 7 -7.25 9.98 12.36
CA PRO A 7 -6.74 11.05 11.50
C PRO A 7 -5.23 11.27 11.74
N CYS A 8 -4.42 10.27 11.39
CA CYS A 8 -3.00 10.30 11.74
C CYS A 8 -2.24 11.45 11.08
N PHE A 9 -2.62 11.91 9.87
CA PHE A 9 -2.00 13.09 9.26
C PHE A 9 -2.48 14.41 9.86
N ALA A 10 -3.76 14.54 10.25
CA ALA A 10 -4.26 15.77 10.88
C ALA A 10 -3.59 16.06 12.22
N VAL A 11 -3.29 15.01 13.01
CA VAL A 11 -2.59 15.15 14.31
C VAL A 11 -1.12 15.55 14.12
N LEU A 12 -0.50 15.17 13.00
CA LEU A 12 0.88 15.56 12.67
C LEU A 12 0.95 17.00 12.12
N ALA A 13 -0.04 17.42 11.33
CA ALA A 13 -0.14 18.79 10.82
C ALA A 13 -0.42 19.83 11.92
N GLN A 14 -1.23 19.47 12.93
CA GLN A 14 -1.56 20.37 14.04
C GLN A 14 -0.40 20.66 15.01
N ARG A 15 0.72 19.94 14.92
CA ARG A 15 1.86 20.05 15.86
C ARG A 15 3.02 20.92 15.36
N ASP A 16 2.87 21.61 14.22
CA ASP A 16 3.87 22.53 13.64
C ASP A 16 5.29 21.92 13.48
N ILE A 17 5.37 20.58 13.46
CA ILE A 17 6.62 19.80 13.49
C ILE A 17 7.45 20.01 12.22
N PHE A 18 6.79 20.45 11.15
CA PHE A 18 7.39 20.63 9.82
C PHE A 18 8.18 21.94 9.66
N LYS A 19 8.06 22.88 10.61
CA LYS A 19 8.84 24.13 10.62
C LYS A 19 10.22 23.98 11.25
N ASP A 20 10.45 22.94 12.03
CA ASP A 20 11.72 22.75 12.71
C ASP A 20 12.80 22.22 11.75
N SER A 21 13.94 22.94 11.70
CA SER A 21 15.10 22.57 10.90
C SER A 21 15.66 21.19 11.30
N TYR A 22 15.56 20.81 12.58
CA TYR A 22 15.95 19.49 13.05
C TYR A 22 15.14 18.38 12.39
N PHE A 23 13.83 18.60 12.18
CA PHE A 23 12.96 17.63 11.53
C PHE A 23 13.30 17.47 10.05
N VAL A 24 13.60 18.56 9.34
CA VAL A 24 14.04 18.51 7.94
C VAL A 24 15.35 17.73 7.80
N ASN A 25 16.27 17.90 8.75
CA ASN A 25 17.51 17.14 8.75
C ASN A 25 17.26 15.65 9.04
N TYR A 26 16.29 15.32 9.88
CA TYR A 26 15.85 13.94 10.10
C TYR A 26 15.21 13.33 8.85
N LEU A 27 14.39 14.08 8.09
CA LEU A 27 13.83 13.62 6.82
C LEU A 27 14.92 13.30 5.79
N LYS A 28 15.99 14.12 5.74
CA LYS A 28 17.18 13.82 4.92
C LYS A 28 17.84 12.51 5.35
N TYR A 29 18.01 12.29 6.65
CA TYR A 29 18.53 11.03 7.16
C TYR A 29 17.66 9.86 6.70
N LEU A 30 16.33 9.94 6.80
CA LEU A 30 15.41 8.88 6.39
C LEU A 30 15.48 8.48 4.91
N GLN A 31 16.17 9.22 4.05
CA GLN A 31 16.34 8.83 2.65
C GLN A 31 17.13 7.53 2.46
N TYR A 32 17.89 7.06 3.46
CA TYR A 32 18.59 5.77 3.38
C TYR A 32 17.61 4.58 3.19
N TRP A 33 16.34 4.74 3.59
CA TRP A 33 15.30 3.72 3.38
C TRP A 33 14.99 3.46 1.90
N LYS A 34 15.38 4.37 0.99
CA LYS A 34 15.25 4.17 -0.47
C LYS A 34 16.22 3.12 -1.01
N GLU A 35 17.31 2.82 -0.30
CA GLU A 35 18.24 1.79 -0.75
C GLU A 35 17.57 0.42 -0.71
N ALA A 36 17.78 -0.38 -1.77
CA ALA A 36 17.18 -1.72 -1.90
C ALA A 36 17.48 -2.65 -0.71
N LYS A 37 18.59 -2.42 -0.01
CA LYS A 37 18.99 -3.16 1.20
C LYS A 37 17.97 -3.00 2.34
N TYR A 38 17.38 -1.81 2.48
CA TYR A 38 16.44 -1.47 3.56
C TYR A 38 14.99 -1.46 3.08
N ALA A 39 14.75 -1.15 1.80
CA ALA A 39 13.41 -1.10 1.20
C ALA A 39 12.63 -2.42 1.35
N LYS A 40 13.32 -3.57 1.41
CA LYS A 40 12.69 -4.89 1.63
C LYS A 40 11.94 -5.03 2.96
N PHE A 41 12.27 -4.20 3.96
CA PHE A 41 11.61 -4.20 5.26
C PHE A 41 10.41 -3.24 5.33
N LEU A 42 10.18 -2.43 4.29
CA LEU A 42 9.03 -1.55 4.25
C LEU A 42 7.76 -2.34 3.90
N LYS A 43 6.81 -2.35 4.84
CA LYS A 43 5.47 -2.90 4.63
C LYS A 43 4.61 -2.04 3.70
N TYR A 44 4.90 -0.74 3.62
CA TYR A 44 4.11 0.25 2.89
C TYR A 44 5.00 1.10 1.97
N PRO A 45 5.12 0.75 0.68
CA PRO A 45 6.00 1.47 -0.24
C PRO A 45 5.57 2.93 -0.47
N GLN A 46 4.28 3.25 -0.31
CA GLN A 46 3.74 4.61 -0.41
C GLN A 46 4.39 5.62 0.54
N CYS A 47 4.97 5.17 1.66
CA CYS A 47 5.64 6.04 2.62
C CYS A 47 6.90 6.68 2.03
N LEU A 48 7.57 6.03 1.07
CA LEU A 48 8.72 6.61 0.39
C LEU A 48 8.31 7.78 -0.52
N HIS A 49 7.17 7.66 -1.19
CA HIS A 49 6.65 8.74 -2.01
C HIS A 49 6.26 9.96 -1.15
N MET A 50 5.61 9.71 0.00
CA MET A 50 5.32 10.79 0.96
C MET A 50 6.60 11.43 1.50
N LEU A 51 7.64 10.64 1.77
CA LEU A 51 8.94 11.15 2.22
C LEU A 51 9.58 12.08 1.18
N GLU A 52 9.45 11.77 -0.12
CA GLU A 52 9.91 12.66 -1.19
C GLU A 52 9.11 13.96 -1.25
N LEU A 53 7.80 13.88 -1.12
CA LEU A 53 6.93 15.06 -1.12
C LEU A 53 7.25 16.00 0.05
N LEU A 54 7.52 15.44 1.23
CA LEU A 54 7.90 16.20 2.44
C LEU A 54 9.23 16.96 2.28
N GLN A 55 10.09 16.61 1.32
CA GLN A 55 11.32 17.39 1.07
C GLN A 55 11.01 18.76 0.46
N TYR A 56 9.94 18.87 -0.32
CA TYR A 56 9.55 20.15 -0.91
C TYR A 56 8.98 21.08 0.16
N GLU A 57 9.57 22.27 0.28
CA GLU A 57 9.13 23.28 1.25
C GLU A 57 7.70 23.74 0.99
N HIS A 58 7.32 23.90 -0.28
CA HIS A 58 5.95 24.26 -0.68
C HIS A 58 4.94 23.21 -0.18
N PHE A 59 5.24 21.93 -0.34
CA PHE A 59 4.37 20.86 0.14
C PHE A 59 4.23 20.88 1.67
N ARG A 60 5.32 21.14 2.41
CA ARG A 60 5.27 21.30 3.87
C ARG A 60 4.38 22.46 4.32
N LYS A 61 4.40 23.58 3.58
CA LYS A 61 3.51 24.73 3.84
C LYS A 61 2.05 24.39 3.57
N GLU A 62 1.77 23.74 2.45
CA GLU A 62 0.41 23.29 2.09
C GLU A 62 -0.13 22.23 3.05
N LEU A 63 0.73 21.43 3.69
CA LEU A 63 0.30 20.41 4.66
C LEU A 63 -0.32 21.01 5.93
N VAL A 64 -0.03 22.28 6.23
CA VAL A 64 -0.68 23.02 7.34
C VAL A 64 -2.14 23.31 7.00
N ASN A 65 -2.50 23.37 5.72
CA ASN A 65 -3.88 23.53 5.28
C ASN A 65 -4.66 22.23 5.51
N ALA A 66 -5.68 22.30 6.37
CA ALA A 66 -6.53 21.17 6.73
C ALA A 66 -7.22 20.53 5.51
N GLN A 67 -7.51 21.29 4.45
CA GLN A 67 -8.10 20.75 3.23
C GLN A 67 -7.12 19.87 2.44
N CYS A 68 -5.85 20.29 2.34
CA CYS A 68 -4.80 19.47 1.72
C CYS A 68 -4.53 18.20 2.53
N ALA A 69 -4.44 18.30 3.86
CA ALA A 69 -4.28 17.14 4.73
C ALA A 69 -5.43 16.13 4.56
N LYS A 70 -6.67 16.62 4.52
CA LYS A 70 -7.86 15.78 4.28
C LYS A 70 -7.83 15.14 2.90
N PHE A 71 -7.45 15.89 1.87
CA PHE A 71 -7.34 15.35 0.51
C PHE A 71 -6.32 14.20 0.45
N ILE A 72 -5.15 14.37 1.08
CA ILE A 72 -4.12 13.33 1.16
C ILE A 72 -4.65 12.08 1.87
N ASP A 73 -5.38 12.26 2.98
CA ASP A 73 -6.01 11.16 3.72
C ASP A 73 -7.05 10.43 2.86
N ASP A 74 -7.90 11.16 2.14
CA ASP A 74 -8.90 10.58 1.25
C ASP A 74 -8.24 9.81 0.09
N GLN A 75 -7.16 10.34 -0.50
CA GLN A 75 -6.39 9.65 -1.54
C GLN A 75 -5.75 8.37 -1.01
N GLN A 76 -5.21 8.38 0.21
CA GLN A 76 -4.63 7.19 0.82
C GLN A 76 -5.68 6.13 1.15
N LEU A 77 -6.86 6.54 1.62
CA LEU A 77 -7.97 5.64 1.86
C LEU A 77 -8.45 4.99 0.55
N LEU A 78 -8.61 5.77 -0.52
CA LEU A 78 -9.02 5.27 -1.84
C LEU A 78 -8.01 4.25 -2.39
N ASN A 79 -6.71 4.54 -2.26
CA ASN A 79 -5.66 3.63 -2.69
C ASN A 79 -5.71 2.31 -1.90
N TRP A 80 -5.93 2.35 -0.59
CA TRP A 80 -6.10 1.13 0.21
C TRP A 80 -7.35 0.34 -0.14
N GLN A 81 -8.47 1.02 -0.40
CA GLN A 81 -9.70 0.35 -0.84
C GLN A 81 -9.51 -0.35 -2.19
N HIS A 82 -8.91 0.33 -3.18
CA HIS A 82 -8.63 -0.26 -4.48
C HIS A 82 -7.62 -1.41 -4.38
N TYR A 83 -6.54 -1.21 -3.64
CA TYR A 83 -5.50 -2.22 -3.48
C TYR A 83 -6.01 -3.46 -2.74
N HIS A 84 -6.83 -3.28 -1.70
CA HIS A 84 -7.44 -4.39 -0.97
C HIS A 84 -8.43 -5.18 -1.83
N ARG A 85 -9.27 -4.51 -2.61
CA ARG A 85 -10.20 -5.15 -3.56
C ARG A 85 -9.47 -5.94 -4.63
N LYS A 86 -8.48 -5.33 -5.30
CA LYS A 86 -7.68 -5.98 -6.35
C LYS A 86 -6.92 -7.19 -5.82
N ARG A 87 -6.36 -7.09 -4.60
CA ARG A 87 -5.69 -8.20 -3.93
C ARG A 87 -6.66 -9.36 -3.69
N ASN A 88 -7.85 -9.11 -3.15
CA ASN A 88 -8.83 -10.18 -2.88
C ASN A 88 -9.27 -10.89 -4.17
N THR A 89 -9.50 -10.15 -5.26
CA THR A 89 -9.79 -10.74 -6.58
C THR A 89 -8.65 -11.66 -7.04
N MET A 90 -7.39 -11.21 -6.97
CA MET A 90 -6.24 -12.01 -7.38
C MET A 90 -6.05 -13.28 -6.54
N LEU A 91 -6.29 -13.22 -5.23
CA LEU A 91 -6.23 -14.42 -4.37
C LEU A 91 -7.33 -15.43 -4.73
N GLN A 92 -8.52 -14.96 -5.08
CA GLN A 92 -9.64 -15.82 -5.45
C GLN A 92 -9.39 -16.52 -6.79
N GLU A 93 -8.90 -15.80 -7.81
CA GLU A 93 -8.49 -16.38 -9.08
C GLU A 93 -7.39 -17.44 -8.93
N GLN A 94 -6.43 -17.23 -8.02
CA GLN A 94 -5.39 -18.23 -7.72
C GLN A 94 -5.96 -19.47 -7.01
N ALA A 95 -6.92 -19.29 -6.10
CA ALA A 95 -7.59 -20.40 -5.44
C ALA A 95 -8.40 -21.25 -6.44
N GLU A 96 -9.15 -20.60 -7.34
CA GLU A 96 -9.91 -21.25 -8.40
C GLU A 96 -9.01 -22.01 -9.38
N LYS A 97 -7.89 -21.40 -9.83
CA LYS A 97 -6.88 -22.10 -10.65
C LYS A 97 -6.29 -23.30 -9.93
N THR A 98 -6.02 -23.21 -8.63
CA THR A 98 -5.47 -24.31 -7.84
C THR A 98 -6.48 -25.44 -7.68
N GLN A 99 -7.78 -25.13 -7.59
CA GLN A 99 -8.85 -26.13 -7.52
C GLN A 99 -9.09 -26.82 -8.88
N ALA A 100 -9.17 -26.07 -9.98
CA ALA A 100 -9.29 -26.64 -11.32
C ALA A 100 -8.10 -27.54 -11.69
N SER A 101 -6.88 -27.18 -11.25
CA SER A 101 -5.67 -28.01 -11.43
C SER A 101 -5.71 -29.33 -10.66
N LYS A 102 -6.49 -29.42 -9.57
CA LYS A 102 -6.67 -30.64 -8.78
C LYS A 102 -7.74 -31.55 -9.38
N GLU A 103 -8.81 -30.98 -9.93
CA GLU A 103 -9.93 -31.74 -10.52
C GLU A 103 -9.51 -32.45 -11.82
N VAL A 104 -8.65 -31.84 -12.63
CA VAL A 104 -8.11 -32.45 -13.87
C VAL A 104 -7.21 -33.67 -13.58
N LYS A 105 -6.62 -33.77 -12.38
CA LYS A 105 -5.78 -34.93 -12.01
C LYS A 105 -6.57 -36.17 -11.58
N ASP A 106 -7.86 -36.05 -11.31
CA ASP A 106 -8.71 -37.17 -10.84
C ASP A 106 -9.50 -37.84 -11.99
N VAL A 107 -9.52 -37.27 -13.19
CA VAL A 107 -10.12 -37.93 -14.37
C VAL A 107 -9.16 -39.00 -14.91
N LYS A 108 -9.26 -40.20 -14.34
CA LYS A 108 -8.60 -41.43 -14.80
C LYS A 108 -8.95 -41.68 -16.28
N PRO A 109 -7.98 -41.97 -17.18
CA PRO A 109 -8.29 -42.34 -18.55
C PRO A 109 -9.01 -43.70 -18.54
N SER A 110 -10.26 -43.73 -18.99
CA SER A 110 -10.97 -44.98 -19.27
C SER A 110 -10.28 -45.68 -20.45
N PRO A 111 -9.84 -46.94 -20.31
CA PRO A 111 -9.16 -47.63 -21.40
C PRO A 111 -10.16 -47.97 -22.50
N ALA A 112 -9.77 -47.66 -23.73
CA ALA A 112 -10.44 -48.11 -24.94
C ALA A 112 -10.60 -49.64 -24.93
N ALA A 113 -11.79 -50.13 -25.25
CA ALA A 113 -12.03 -51.51 -25.64
C ALA A 113 -12.49 -51.55 -27.10
N THR A 114 -11.61 -52.13 -27.91
CA THR A 114 -11.68 -52.40 -29.35
C THR A 114 -12.50 -53.67 -29.62
N GLY A 115 -13.24 -53.70 -30.75
CA GLY A 115 -13.74 -54.93 -31.41
C GLY A 115 -14.92 -55.61 -30.70
N THR A 116 -15.89 -56.24 -31.35
CA THR A 116 -16.03 -56.78 -32.71
C THR A 116 -17.52 -56.78 -33.06
#